data_AF-A0A6A6TBN3-F1
#
_entry.id   AF-A0A6A6TBN3-F1
#
_cell.length_a   1.000
_cell.length_b   1.000
_cell.length_c   1.000
_cell.angle_alpha   90.00
_cell.angle_beta   90.00
_cell.angle_gamma   90.00
#
_symmetry.space_group_name_H-M   'P 1'
#
loop_
_entity.id
_entity.type
_entity.pdbx_description
1 polymer ?
#
loop_
_entity_poly.entity_id
_entity_poly.type
_entity_poly.pdbx_seq_one_letter_code
_entity_poly.pdbx_strand_id
1 'polypeptide(L)'
;AAGSSWDILLNKGDSVGNVKQVVNERFQVIDIDLFDTDKETIQELKATKQVICYFSAGSKEGWRSDVGDFKAGDTGKALDGWPDENWVNVKSENVRAIMKKRIQMAATNGCTAIDPDNVDGFDGGQDGFGYDKTAYVDYVKFMAQEAKNNGLAIGLKNAVDLIPDVVDVMQFAVNEQCHEYSEECALYKPFTDQNKAVFNIEY
;
A
#
# COMPACT_ATOMS: atom_id res chain seq x y z
N ALA A 1 11.82 -11.57 0.21
CA ALA A 1 13.23 -11.16 -0.03
C ALA A 1 13.38 -10.83 -1.50
N ALA A 2 14.49 -10.25 -1.95
CA ALA A 2 14.72 -10.04 -3.37
C ALA A 2 14.53 -11.35 -4.17
N GLY A 3 13.82 -11.28 -5.31
CA GLY A 3 13.51 -12.43 -6.16
C GLY A 3 12.36 -13.33 -5.69
N SER A 4 11.63 -12.98 -4.62
CA SER A 4 10.42 -13.71 -4.23
C SER A 4 9.35 -13.62 -5.32
N SER A 5 8.79 -14.77 -5.73
CA SER A 5 7.65 -14.79 -6.67
C SER A 5 6.39 -14.28 -5.98
N TRP A 6 5.59 -13.51 -6.70
CA TRP A 6 4.42 -12.85 -6.16
C TRP A 6 3.28 -12.76 -7.18
N ASP A 7 2.10 -12.43 -6.69
CA ASP A 7 0.92 -12.06 -7.48
C ASP A 7 0.14 -10.95 -6.75
N ILE A 8 -0.69 -10.21 -7.46
CA ILE A 8 -1.51 -9.12 -6.91
C ILE A 8 -2.94 -9.18 -7.46
N LEU A 9 -3.93 -9.22 -6.57
CA LEU A 9 -5.34 -9.32 -6.89
C LEU A 9 -6.17 -8.37 -6.01
N LEU A 10 -6.38 -7.14 -6.51
CA LEU A 10 -7.16 -6.11 -5.81
C LEU A 10 -8.65 -6.13 -6.17
N ASN A 11 -9.04 -6.89 -7.20
CA ASN A 11 -10.42 -6.94 -7.68
C ASN A 11 -11.32 -7.87 -6.83
N LYS A 12 -12.60 -7.50 -6.76
CA LYS A 12 -13.66 -8.28 -6.12
C LYS A 12 -14.35 -9.26 -7.09
N GLY A 13 -14.76 -10.42 -6.59
CA GLY A 13 -15.79 -11.28 -7.21
C GLY A 13 -15.29 -12.49 -8.01
N ASP A 14 -16.21 -13.23 -8.64
CA ASP A 14 -15.97 -14.49 -9.36
C ASP A 14 -15.33 -14.33 -10.76
N SER A 15 -14.62 -13.22 -10.98
CA SER A 15 -13.81 -13.06 -12.19
C SER A 15 -12.67 -14.09 -12.22
N VAL A 16 -12.01 -14.23 -13.36
CA VAL A 16 -10.88 -15.17 -13.57
C VAL A 16 -9.69 -14.90 -12.62
N GLY A 17 -9.72 -13.80 -11.85
CA GLY A 17 -8.73 -13.43 -10.83
C GLY A 17 -9.31 -13.34 -9.40
N ASN A 18 -10.26 -14.18 -9.01
CA ASN A 18 -10.71 -14.23 -7.62
C ASN A 18 -9.59 -14.76 -6.70
N VAL A 19 -9.30 -14.06 -5.60
CA VAL A 19 -8.34 -14.48 -4.56
C VAL A 19 -8.52 -15.95 -4.11
N LYS A 20 -9.76 -16.45 -4.03
CA LYS A 20 -10.04 -17.86 -3.66
C LYS A 20 -9.55 -18.88 -4.68
N GLN A 21 -9.39 -18.49 -5.95
CA GLN A 21 -8.93 -19.39 -7.01
C GLN A 21 -7.42 -19.63 -6.96
N VAL A 22 -6.65 -18.68 -6.41
CA VAL A 22 -5.19 -18.71 -6.42
C VAL A 22 -4.55 -19.25 -5.13
N VAL A 23 -5.36 -19.72 -4.17
CA VAL A 23 -4.87 -20.28 -2.89
C VAL A 23 -3.84 -21.40 -3.11
N ASN A 24 -4.05 -22.25 -4.12
CA ASN A 24 -3.19 -23.40 -4.40
C ASN A 24 -2.06 -23.09 -5.41
N GLU A 25 -1.92 -21.85 -5.86
CA GLU A 25 -0.87 -21.45 -6.79
C GLU A 25 0.50 -21.32 -6.11
N ARG A 26 1.56 -21.39 -6.93
CA ARG A 26 2.94 -21.62 -6.49
C ARG A 26 3.78 -20.35 -6.23
N PHE A 27 3.16 -19.17 -6.16
CA PHE A 27 3.86 -17.97 -5.72
C PHE A 27 4.05 -17.94 -4.20
N GLN A 28 5.08 -17.21 -3.75
CA GLN A 28 5.45 -17.12 -2.34
C GLN A 28 4.71 -16.00 -1.60
N VAL A 29 4.34 -14.95 -2.34
CA VAL A 29 3.74 -13.73 -1.82
C VAL A 29 2.47 -13.42 -2.60
N ILE A 30 1.45 -12.91 -1.95
CA ILE A 30 0.26 -12.38 -2.61
C ILE A 30 -0.12 -11.04 -2.01
N ASP A 31 -0.45 -10.09 -2.85
CA ASP A 31 -1.02 -8.82 -2.45
C ASP A 31 -2.51 -8.77 -2.80
N ILE A 32 -3.34 -8.43 -1.82
CA ILE A 32 -4.80 -8.52 -1.90
C ILE A 32 -5.45 -7.34 -1.20
N ASP A 33 -6.66 -6.99 -1.61
CA ASP A 33 -7.41 -5.91 -0.99
C ASP A 33 -7.81 -6.25 0.48
N LEU A 34 -7.47 -5.36 1.42
CA LEU A 34 -7.74 -5.52 2.85
C LEU A 34 -9.24 -5.56 3.19
N PHE A 35 -10.07 -4.80 2.48
CA PHE A 35 -11.49 -4.64 2.78
C PHE A 35 -12.35 -5.66 2.04
N ASP A 36 -11.97 -6.02 0.81
CA ASP A 36 -12.74 -6.90 -0.06
C ASP A 36 -12.36 -8.38 0.06
N THR A 37 -11.32 -8.71 0.82
CA THR A 37 -10.97 -10.10 1.15
C THR A 37 -11.40 -10.46 2.57
N ASP A 38 -12.22 -11.52 2.70
CA ASP A 38 -12.65 -12.01 4.01
C ASP A 38 -11.49 -12.59 4.83
N LYS A 39 -11.62 -12.53 6.16
CA LYS A 39 -10.58 -12.95 7.11
C LYS A 39 -10.23 -14.43 6.93
N GLU A 40 -11.22 -15.27 6.65
CA GLU A 40 -11.04 -16.70 6.45
C GLU A 40 -10.11 -16.98 5.25
N THR A 41 -10.31 -16.27 4.15
CA THR A 41 -9.48 -16.36 2.94
C THR A 41 -8.06 -15.88 3.20
N ILE A 42 -7.89 -14.76 3.93
CA ILE A 42 -6.56 -14.27 4.34
C ILE A 42 -5.83 -15.32 5.18
N GLN A 43 -6.52 -15.96 6.12
CA GLN A 43 -5.92 -17.00 6.96
C GLN A 43 -5.56 -18.27 6.18
N GLU A 44 -6.40 -18.67 5.21
CA GLU A 44 -6.12 -19.79 4.32
C GLU A 44 -4.86 -19.54 3.47
N LEU A 45 -4.74 -18.34 2.88
CA LEU A 45 -3.54 -17.94 2.14
C LEU A 45 -2.29 -17.93 3.03
N LYS A 46 -2.40 -17.36 4.23
CA LYS A 46 -1.29 -17.27 5.19
C LYS A 46 -0.70 -18.63 5.56
N ALA A 47 -1.47 -19.72 5.45
CA ALA A 47 -0.99 -21.07 5.73
C ALA A 47 0.16 -21.49 4.81
N THR A 48 0.26 -20.92 3.61
CA THR A 48 1.28 -21.29 2.61
C THR A 48 2.03 -20.09 2.00
N LYS A 49 1.57 -18.86 2.24
CA LYS A 49 2.08 -17.64 1.58
C LYS A 49 2.36 -16.52 2.56
N GLN A 50 3.19 -15.56 2.17
CA GLN A 50 3.17 -14.23 2.76
C GLN A 50 2.02 -13.45 2.13
N VAL A 51 1.17 -12.85 2.96
CA VAL A 51 0.00 -12.09 2.52
C VAL A 51 0.27 -10.61 2.79
N ILE A 52 0.37 -9.82 1.73
CA ILE A 52 0.35 -8.37 1.75
C ILE A 52 -1.12 -7.94 1.64
N CYS A 53 -1.52 -6.96 2.44
CA CYS A 53 -2.85 -6.39 2.37
C CYS A 53 -2.78 -4.94 1.91
N TYR A 54 -3.27 -4.71 0.70
CA TYR A 54 -3.44 -3.41 0.08
C TYR A 54 -4.54 -2.60 0.79
N PHE A 55 -4.28 -1.30 0.95
CA PHE A 55 -5.31 -0.29 1.12
C PHE A 55 -4.75 1.07 0.69
N SER A 56 -5.59 1.97 0.18
CA SER A 56 -5.12 3.33 -0.04
C SER A 56 -4.89 4.06 1.28
N ALA A 57 -3.69 4.60 1.48
CA ALA A 57 -3.34 5.40 2.66
C ALA A 57 -3.33 6.90 2.40
N GLY A 58 -3.12 7.32 1.15
CA GLY A 58 -3.14 8.72 0.76
C GLY A 58 -4.40 9.17 0.03
N SER A 59 -5.39 8.30 -0.15
CA SER A 59 -6.71 8.68 -0.66
C SER A 59 -7.85 8.14 0.21
N LYS A 60 -9.01 8.77 0.06
CA LYS A 60 -10.30 8.36 0.58
C LYS A 60 -11.11 7.82 -0.59
N GLU A 61 -11.29 6.50 -0.58
CA GLU A 61 -12.15 5.76 -1.50
C GLU A 61 -13.59 5.75 -0.98
N GLY A 62 -14.54 6.30 -1.74
CA GLY A 62 -15.91 6.53 -1.29
C GLY A 62 -16.73 5.26 -1.01
N TRP A 63 -16.29 4.12 -1.52
CA TRP A 63 -16.94 2.82 -1.35
C TRP A 63 -16.46 2.02 -0.13
N ARG A 64 -15.43 2.48 0.60
CA ARG A 64 -14.91 1.76 1.77
C ARG A 64 -15.85 1.86 2.95
N SER A 65 -15.96 0.78 3.73
CA SER A 65 -16.88 0.73 4.88
C SER A 65 -16.56 1.75 5.98
N ASP A 66 -15.32 2.25 6.05
CA ASP A 66 -14.87 3.26 7.01
C ASP A 66 -14.87 4.69 6.45
N VAL A 67 -15.42 4.92 5.25
CA VAL A 67 -15.46 6.26 4.62
C VAL A 67 -16.12 7.32 5.51
N GLY A 68 -17.06 6.91 6.37
CA GLY A 68 -17.75 7.79 7.32
C GLY A 68 -16.87 8.29 8.48
N ASP A 69 -15.68 7.72 8.69
CA ASP A 69 -14.75 8.16 9.74
C ASP A 69 -13.97 9.43 9.33
N PHE A 70 -13.90 9.74 8.03
CA PHE A 70 -13.23 10.94 7.52
C PHE A 70 -14.08 12.20 7.82
N LYS A 71 -13.42 13.25 8.30
CA LYS A 71 -14.04 14.51 8.70
C LYS A 71 -13.83 15.60 7.66
N ALA A 72 -14.58 16.69 7.81
CA ALA A 72 -14.32 17.90 7.05
C ALA A 72 -12.86 18.36 7.27
N GLY A 73 -12.14 18.62 6.18
CA GLY A 73 -10.72 18.99 6.21
C GLY A 73 -9.73 17.83 6.10
N ASP A 74 -10.20 16.58 6.15
CA ASP A 74 -9.36 15.40 5.93
C ASP A 74 -9.17 15.07 4.45
N THR A 75 -9.98 15.66 3.56
CA THR A 75 -10.01 15.32 2.13
C THR A 75 -9.60 16.53 1.29
N GLY A 76 -8.76 16.29 0.28
CA GLY A 76 -8.22 17.25 -0.67
C GLY A 76 -8.82 17.10 -2.07
N LYS A 77 -7.99 17.26 -3.10
CA LYS A 77 -8.43 17.17 -4.50
C LYS A 77 -8.91 15.76 -4.87
N ALA A 78 -9.72 15.65 -5.91
CA ALA A 78 -10.03 14.36 -6.54
C ALA A 78 -8.74 13.72 -7.08
N LEU A 79 -8.63 12.40 -6.93
CA LEU A 79 -7.57 11.60 -7.54
C LEU A 79 -7.87 11.49 -9.05
N ASP A 80 -6.89 11.78 -9.90
CA ASP A 80 -7.12 11.73 -11.35
C ASP A 80 -7.29 10.28 -11.83
N GLY A 81 -8.22 10.04 -12.74
CA GLY A 81 -8.53 8.70 -13.24
C GLY A 81 -9.39 7.82 -12.33
N TRP A 82 -9.63 8.20 -11.06
CA TRP A 82 -10.36 7.40 -10.07
C TRP A 82 -11.61 8.12 -9.54
N PRO A 83 -12.80 7.80 -10.06
CA PRO A 83 -14.06 8.39 -9.61
C PRO A 83 -14.36 8.05 -8.14
N ASP A 84 -14.92 9.00 -7.40
CA ASP A 84 -15.25 8.85 -5.97
C ASP A 84 -14.02 8.60 -5.07
N GLU A 85 -12.86 9.08 -5.51
CA GLU A 85 -11.61 9.00 -4.79
C GLU A 85 -10.97 10.39 -4.67
N ASN A 86 -10.49 10.71 -3.48
CA ASN A 86 -9.90 12.01 -3.18
C ASN A 86 -8.65 11.84 -2.32
N TRP A 87 -7.63 12.66 -2.56
CA TRP A 87 -6.46 12.74 -1.68
C TRP A 87 -6.83 13.04 -0.24
N VAL A 88 -6.03 12.58 0.72
CA VAL A 88 -6.24 12.86 2.15
C VAL A 88 -5.16 13.77 2.72
N ASN A 89 -5.52 14.48 3.78
CA ASN A 89 -4.58 15.28 4.55
C ASN A 89 -3.67 14.38 5.40
N VAL A 90 -2.47 14.07 4.92
CA VAL A 90 -1.49 13.20 5.60
C VAL A 90 -0.95 13.76 6.93
N LYS A 91 -1.18 15.05 7.21
CA LYS A 91 -0.88 15.69 8.50
C LYS A 91 -2.05 15.65 9.49
N SER A 92 -3.24 15.25 9.05
CA SER A 92 -4.41 15.14 9.93
C SER A 92 -4.24 13.99 10.93
N GLU A 93 -4.43 14.30 12.21
CA GLU A 93 -4.49 13.28 13.27
C GLU A 93 -5.65 12.30 13.06
N ASN A 94 -6.77 12.76 12.47
CA ASN A 94 -7.91 11.89 12.19
C ASN A 94 -7.58 10.88 11.09
N VAL A 95 -6.94 11.32 9.99
CA VAL A 95 -6.46 10.45 8.92
C VAL A 95 -5.46 9.42 9.46
N ARG A 96 -4.50 9.85 10.30
CA ARG A 96 -3.56 8.93 10.96
C ARG A 96 -4.26 7.92 11.86
N ALA A 97 -5.30 8.33 12.58
CA ALA A 97 -6.09 7.41 13.39
C ALA A 97 -6.86 6.38 12.54
N ILE A 98 -7.38 6.79 11.37
CA ILE A 98 -8.01 5.87 10.41
C ILE A 98 -6.99 4.86 9.88
N MET A 99 -5.81 5.30 9.44
CA MET A 99 -4.78 4.38 8.95
C MET A 99 -4.29 3.43 10.03
N LYS A 100 -4.16 3.90 11.28
CA LYS A 100 -3.86 3.03 12.41
C LYS A 100 -4.90 1.91 12.57
N LYS A 101 -6.21 2.22 12.43
CA LYS A 101 -7.27 1.21 12.46
C LYS A 101 -7.15 0.23 11.29
N ARG A 102 -6.85 0.70 10.07
CA ARG A 102 -6.64 -0.16 8.88
C ARG A 102 -5.46 -1.12 9.08
N ILE A 103 -4.34 -0.62 9.60
CA ILE A 103 -3.15 -1.44 9.93
C ILE A 103 -3.48 -2.49 11.01
N GLN A 104 -4.24 -2.11 12.04
CA GLN A 104 -4.72 -3.04 13.08
C GLN A 104 -5.66 -4.11 12.50
N MET A 105 -6.53 -3.73 11.57
CA MET A 105 -7.41 -4.64 10.84
C MET A 105 -6.60 -5.65 10.02
N ALA A 106 -5.57 -5.20 9.30
CA ALA A 106 -4.68 -6.09 8.55
C ALA A 106 -4.02 -7.14 9.46
N ALA A 107 -3.48 -6.73 10.60
CA ALA A 107 -2.91 -7.64 11.58
C ALA A 107 -3.95 -8.63 12.14
N THR A 108 -5.14 -8.14 12.46
CA THR A 108 -6.25 -8.95 13.03
C THR A 108 -6.79 -9.97 12.02
N ASN A 109 -6.79 -9.63 10.73
CA ASN A 109 -7.25 -10.51 9.66
C ASN A 109 -6.20 -11.57 9.31
N GLY A 110 -4.93 -11.30 9.59
CA GLY A 110 -3.85 -12.28 9.45
C GLY A 110 -2.82 -11.93 8.38
N CYS A 111 -2.88 -10.72 7.81
CA CYS A 111 -1.86 -10.23 6.89
C CYS A 111 -0.45 -10.35 7.52
N THR A 112 0.55 -10.54 6.69
CA THR A 112 1.97 -10.52 7.08
C THR A 112 2.63 -9.17 6.80
N ALA A 113 2.03 -8.40 5.89
CA ALA A 113 2.51 -7.12 5.43
C ALA A 113 1.34 -6.22 4.97
N ILE A 114 1.61 -4.95 4.76
CA ILE A 114 0.69 -3.98 4.15
C ILE A 114 1.33 -3.30 2.95
N ASP A 115 0.49 -2.94 1.97
CA ASP A 115 0.82 -2.10 0.81
C ASP A 115 -0.04 -0.83 0.85
N PRO A 116 0.44 0.25 1.50
CA PRO A 116 -0.30 1.50 1.63
C PRO A 116 -0.11 2.36 0.37
N ASP A 117 -1.15 2.50 -0.44
CA ASP A 117 -1.09 3.22 -1.72
C ASP A 117 -1.26 4.75 -1.57
N ASN A 118 -0.96 5.47 -2.66
CA ASN A 118 -1.12 6.90 -2.85
C ASN A 118 -0.25 7.72 -1.88
N VAL A 119 0.99 7.30 -1.63
CA VAL A 119 1.93 8.02 -0.73
C VAL A 119 2.83 9.03 -1.46
N ASP A 120 2.39 9.49 -2.62
CA ASP A 120 3.06 10.36 -3.60
C ASP A 120 2.29 11.66 -3.92
N GLY A 121 1.29 12.01 -3.10
CA GLY A 121 0.46 13.20 -3.36
C GLY A 121 1.19 14.56 -3.32
N PHE A 122 2.44 14.60 -2.85
CA PHE A 122 3.32 15.77 -2.93
C PHE A 122 3.76 16.08 -4.37
N ASP A 123 3.79 15.07 -5.24
CA ASP A 123 4.23 15.22 -6.61
C ASP A 123 3.27 16.13 -7.39
N GLY A 124 3.80 17.24 -7.90
CA GLY A 124 3.01 18.28 -8.56
C GLY A 124 1.92 18.94 -7.69
N GLY A 125 1.89 18.69 -6.37
CA GLY A 125 0.83 19.18 -5.48
C GLY A 125 -0.55 18.64 -5.85
N GLN A 126 -0.60 17.39 -6.30
CA GLN A 126 -1.84 16.70 -6.69
C GLN A 126 -2.79 16.50 -5.51
N ASP A 127 -2.27 16.46 -4.27
CA ASP A 127 -3.07 16.38 -3.03
C ASP A 127 -4.02 17.57 -2.80
N GLY A 128 -3.62 18.76 -3.27
CA GLY A 128 -4.31 20.03 -3.03
C GLY A 128 -4.04 20.68 -1.69
N PHE A 129 -3.13 20.14 -0.86
CA PHE A 129 -2.71 20.74 0.40
C PHE A 129 -1.40 21.52 0.27
N GLY A 130 -0.65 21.32 -0.83
CA GLY A 130 0.63 21.99 -1.05
C GLY A 130 1.72 21.50 -0.11
N TYR A 131 1.61 20.25 0.33
CA TYR A 131 2.63 19.62 1.15
C TYR A 131 3.84 19.25 0.30
N ASP A 132 5.02 19.42 0.88
CA ASP A 132 6.25 18.92 0.29
C ASP A 132 6.47 17.45 0.65
N LYS A 133 7.51 16.89 0.04
CA LYS A 133 7.98 15.53 0.27
C LYS A 133 8.16 15.16 1.75
N THR A 134 8.55 16.11 2.61
CA THR A 134 8.85 15.81 4.02
C THR A 134 7.60 15.44 4.81
N ALA A 135 6.43 15.95 4.43
CA ALA A 135 5.16 15.56 5.03
C ALA A 135 4.83 14.08 4.78
N TYR A 136 5.14 13.59 3.58
CA TYR A 136 4.93 12.21 3.18
C TYR A 136 5.99 11.27 3.77
N VAL A 137 7.24 11.70 3.87
CA VAL A 137 8.27 10.96 4.63
C VAL A 137 7.83 10.72 6.07
N ASP A 138 7.31 11.76 6.76
CA ASP A 138 6.80 11.62 8.13
C ASP A 138 5.60 10.67 8.21
N TYR A 139 4.66 10.78 7.27
CA TYR A 139 3.47 9.93 7.21
C TYR A 139 3.81 8.44 6.96
N VAL A 140 4.71 8.18 6.02
CA VAL A 140 5.21 6.83 5.71
C VAL A 140 5.98 6.24 6.89
N LYS A 141 6.82 7.03 7.58
CA LYS A 141 7.50 6.59 8.81
C LYS A 141 6.54 6.30 9.96
N PHE A 142 5.48 7.09 10.10
CA PHE A 142 4.40 6.83 11.05
C PHE A 142 3.73 5.47 10.76
N MET A 143 3.36 5.21 9.50
CA MET A 143 2.73 3.93 9.13
C MET A 143 3.68 2.75 9.31
N ALA A 144 4.97 2.90 8.99
CA ALA A 144 5.98 1.88 9.22
C ALA A 144 6.12 1.52 10.70
N GLN A 145 6.07 2.53 11.58
CA GLN A 145 6.10 2.32 13.03
C GLN A 145 4.83 1.62 13.52
N GLU A 146 3.64 1.98 13.02
CA GLU A 146 2.38 1.30 13.36
C GLU A 146 2.35 -0.14 12.83
N ALA A 147 2.83 -0.39 11.61
CA ALA A 147 2.96 -1.75 11.06
C ALA A 147 3.87 -2.61 11.94
N LYS A 148 5.05 -2.09 12.29
CA LYS A 148 6.00 -2.76 13.20
C LYS A 148 5.36 -3.06 14.57
N ASN A 149 4.61 -2.12 15.14
CA ASN A 149 3.93 -2.31 16.43
C ASN A 149 2.87 -3.43 16.38
N ASN A 150 2.32 -3.73 15.19
CA ASN A 150 1.35 -4.78 14.96
C ASN A 150 1.97 -6.05 14.36
N GLY A 151 3.30 -6.15 14.30
CA GLY A 151 4.01 -7.34 13.77
C GLY A 151 3.89 -7.51 12.25
N LEU A 152 3.62 -6.42 11.52
CA LEU A 152 3.50 -6.38 10.07
C LEU A 152 4.76 -5.79 9.44
N ALA A 153 5.12 -6.29 8.26
CA ALA A 153 6.01 -5.57 7.34
C ALA A 153 5.25 -4.49 6.56
N ILE A 154 5.97 -3.51 6.00
CA ILE A 154 5.41 -2.44 5.16
C ILE A 154 6.17 -2.29 3.84
N GLY A 155 5.43 -2.07 2.76
CA GLY A 155 5.95 -1.71 1.44
C GLY A 155 5.93 -0.20 1.19
N LEU A 156 6.79 0.27 0.28
CA LEU A 156 6.64 1.57 -0.36
C LEU A 156 6.04 1.38 -1.75
N LYS A 157 4.81 1.86 -1.96
CA LYS A 157 4.14 1.86 -3.27
C LYS A 157 4.54 3.12 -4.04
N ASN A 158 5.13 2.94 -5.22
CA ASN A 158 5.62 4.03 -6.07
C ASN A 158 6.50 5.03 -5.28
N ALA A 159 6.12 6.31 -5.25
CA ALA A 159 6.72 7.37 -4.43
C ALA A 159 8.25 7.34 -4.40
N VAL A 160 8.86 7.19 -5.58
CA VAL A 160 10.29 6.89 -5.79
C VAL A 160 11.20 7.92 -5.13
N ASP A 161 10.78 9.18 -5.11
CA ASP A 161 11.52 10.28 -4.49
C ASP A 161 11.63 10.18 -2.96
N LEU A 162 10.80 9.33 -2.32
CA LEU A 162 10.87 9.06 -0.88
C LEU A 162 11.96 8.03 -0.52
N ILE A 163 12.42 7.22 -1.48
CA ILE A 163 13.30 6.07 -1.22
C ILE A 163 14.52 6.43 -0.34
N PRO A 164 15.29 7.50 -0.64
CA PRO A 164 16.46 7.85 0.17
C PRO A 164 16.15 8.14 1.64
N ASP A 165 14.91 8.56 1.94
CA ASP A 165 14.49 9.00 3.26
C ASP A 165 13.78 7.90 4.07
N VAL A 166 13.27 6.85 3.41
CA VAL A 166 12.41 5.82 4.04
C VAL A 166 12.89 4.38 3.85
N VAL A 167 13.84 4.09 2.95
CA VAL A 167 14.24 2.71 2.62
C VAL A 167 14.58 1.87 3.85
N ASP A 168 15.22 2.45 4.88
CA ASP A 168 15.63 1.75 6.10
C ASP A 168 14.47 1.27 6.97
N VAL A 169 13.29 1.90 6.87
CA VAL A 169 12.08 1.48 7.59
C VAL A 169 11.14 0.60 6.77
N MET A 170 11.40 0.46 5.46
CA MET A 170 10.60 -0.37 4.54
C MET A 170 11.16 -1.80 4.41
N GLN A 171 10.31 -2.77 4.12
CA GLN A 171 10.69 -4.19 3.93
C GLN A 171 10.70 -4.62 2.45
N PHE A 172 9.95 -3.92 1.61
CA PHE A 172 9.89 -4.11 0.16
C PHE A 172 9.39 -2.82 -0.51
N ALA A 173 9.42 -2.81 -1.83
CA ALA A 173 8.72 -1.82 -2.64
C ALA A 173 7.69 -2.52 -3.54
N VAL A 174 6.62 -1.80 -3.86
CA VAL A 174 5.70 -2.14 -4.95
C VAL A 174 5.82 -1.01 -5.98
N ASN A 175 6.02 -1.35 -7.24
CA ASN A 175 6.18 -0.40 -8.33
C ASN A 175 5.22 -0.73 -9.45
N GLU A 176 4.64 0.30 -10.04
CA GLU A 176 3.91 0.22 -11.30
C GLU A 176 4.70 0.94 -12.40
N GLN A 177 4.97 0.22 -13.49
CA GLN A 177 5.42 0.78 -14.76
C GLN A 177 6.83 1.39 -14.80
N CYS A 178 7.75 1.02 -13.92
CA CYS A 178 9.12 1.55 -14.03
C CYS A 178 9.81 1.17 -15.34
N HIS A 179 9.37 0.12 -16.04
CA HIS A 179 9.93 -0.25 -17.35
C HIS A 179 9.40 0.62 -18.49
N GLU A 180 8.22 1.22 -18.35
CA GLU A 180 7.67 2.22 -19.28
C GLU A 180 8.40 3.57 -19.12
N TYR A 181 8.64 3.99 -17.87
CA TYR A 181 9.33 5.23 -17.57
C TYR A 181 10.85 5.05 -17.55
N SER A 182 11.51 5.56 -18.60
CA SER A 182 12.96 5.43 -18.75
C SER A 182 13.71 5.80 -17.46
N GLU A 183 14.60 4.90 -17.02
CA GLU A 183 15.48 5.05 -15.84
C GLU A 183 14.82 4.85 -14.47
N GLU A 184 13.49 4.78 -14.34
CA GLU A 184 12.83 4.69 -13.04
C GLU A 184 13.20 3.39 -12.29
N CYS A 185 13.29 2.25 -12.99
CA CYS A 185 13.62 0.98 -12.32
C CYS A 185 14.98 1.03 -11.59
N ALA A 186 15.94 1.82 -12.09
CA ALA A 186 17.25 1.95 -11.45
C ALA A 186 17.16 2.66 -10.07
N LEU A 187 16.13 3.48 -9.86
CA LEU A 187 15.91 4.21 -8.61
C LEU A 187 15.49 3.29 -7.46
N TYR A 188 15.00 2.08 -7.75
CA TYR A 188 14.69 1.06 -6.74
C TYR A 188 15.90 0.24 -6.28
N LYS A 189 17.09 0.46 -6.84
CA LYS A 189 18.34 -0.22 -6.43
C LYS A 189 18.63 -0.17 -4.92
N PRO A 190 18.33 0.90 -4.16
CA PRO A 190 18.52 0.91 -2.70
C PRO A 190 17.76 -0.21 -1.97
N PHE A 191 16.62 -0.69 -2.49
CA PHE A 191 15.93 -1.85 -1.92
C PHE A 191 16.70 -3.14 -2.20
N THR A 192 17.08 -3.38 -3.44
CA THR A 192 17.75 -4.64 -3.83
C THR A 192 19.16 -4.75 -3.26
N ASP A 193 19.86 -3.64 -3.07
CA ASP A 193 21.15 -3.58 -2.37
C ASP A 193 21.04 -4.03 -0.90
N GLN A 194 19.85 -3.89 -0.30
CA GLN A 194 19.53 -4.38 1.05
C GLN A 194 18.82 -5.74 1.04
N ASN A 195 18.82 -6.47 -0.09
CA ASN A 195 18.10 -7.75 -0.29
C ASN A 195 16.58 -7.66 -0.04
N LYS A 196 16.00 -6.45 -0.21
CA LYS A 196 14.56 -6.21 -0.12
C LYS A 196 13.93 -6.44 -1.49
N ALA A 197 12.69 -6.94 -1.49
CA ALA A 197 11.97 -7.19 -2.73
C ALA A 197 11.53 -5.87 -3.37
N VAL A 198 11.51 -5.85 -4.70
CA VAL A 198 10.81 -4.85 -5.51
C VAL A 198 9.80 -5.64 -6.33
N PHE A 199 8.54 -5.51 -5.96
CA PHE A 199 7.41 -6.15 -6.63
C PHE A 199 6.93 -5.21 -7.74
N ASN A 200 7.32 -5.51 -8.98
CA ASN A 200 7.02 -4.66 -10.14
C ASN A 200 5.79 -5.20 -10.89
N ILE A 201 4.93 -4.27 -11.30
CA ILE A 201 3.72 -4.47 -12.10
C ILE A 201 3.88 -3.67 -13.40
N GLU A 202 3.52 -4.26 -14.53
CA GLU A 202 3.49 -3.60 -15.84
C GLU A 202 2.10 -3.86 -16.46
N TYR A 203 1.55 -2.87 -17.18
CA TYR A 203 0.17 -2.90 -17.73
C TYR A 203 0.15 -2.80 -19.24
#